data_AF-A0A150VLD8-F1
#
_entry.id   AF-A0A150VLD8-F1
#
_cell.length_a   1.000
_cell.length_b   1.000
_cell.length_c   1.000
_cell.angle_alpha   90.00
_cell.angle_beta   90.00
_cell.angle_gamma   90.00
#
_symmetry.space_group_name_H-M   'P 1'
#
loop_
_entity.id
_entity.type
_entity.pdbx_description
1 polymer ?
#
loop_
_entity_poly.entity_id
_entity_poly.type
_entity_poly.pdbx_seq_one_letter_code
_entity_poly.pdbx_strand_id
1 'polypeptide(L)' 'MTDRQTSDLYRRYMAADTAYREHAAACAACTITAPAPACQAGARLYESFSTLQAAYLNQQ' A
#
# COMPACT_ATOMS: atom_id res chain seq x y z
N MET A 1 -10.50 21.38 -9.42
CA MET A 1 -10.65 19.95 -9.79
C MET A 1 -9.66 19.03 -9.05
N THR A 2 -9.03 19.49 -7.97
CA THR A 2 -7.97 18.76 -7.22
C THR A 2 -8.52 17.93 -6.05
N ASP A 3 -9.59 18.38 -5.39
CA ASP A 3 -10.18 17.72 -4.22
C ASP A 3 -10.66 16.27 -4.47
N ARG A 4 -11.34 16.05 -5.62
CA ARG A 4 -11.82 14.71 -6.00
C ARG A 4 -10.68 13.74 -6.34
N GLN A 5 -9.58 14.25 -6.88
CA GLN A 5 -8.43 13.43 -7.29
C GLN A 5 -7.61 12.99 -6.06
N THR A 6 -7.37 13.92 -5.12
CA THR A 6 -6.71 13.63 -3.85
C THR A 6 -7.53 12.65 -3.01
N SER A 7 -8.86 12.81 -2.96
CA SER A 7 -9.75 11.88 -2.23
C SER A 7 -9.85 10.49 -2.87
N ASP A 8 -9.81 10.38 -4.20
CA ASP A 8 -9.75 9.09 -4.90
C ASP A 8 -8.40 8.37 -4.67
N LEU A 9 -7.28 9.09 -4.75
CA LEU A 9 -5.96 8.55 -4.44
C LEU A 9 -5.84 8.13 -2.99
N TYR A 10 -6.35 8.93 -2.05
CA TYR A 10 -6.37 8.59 -0.63
C TYR A 10 -7.15 7.29 -0.37
N ARG A 11 -8.31 7.11 -1.01
CA ARG A 11 -9.09 5.86 -0.90
C ARG A 11 -8.33 4.65 -1.45
N ARG A 12 -7.69 4.79 -2.62
CA ARG A 12 -6.88 3.72 -3.21
C ARG A 12 -5.68 3.37 -2.34
N TYR A 13 -5.01 4.39 -1.81
CA TYR A 13 -3.91 4.24 -0.87
C TYR A 13 -4.33 3.47 0.39
N MET A 14 -5.45 3.86 1.03
CA MET A 14 -5.99 3.18 2.21
C MET A 14 -6.42 1.74 1.92
N ALA A 15 -6.98 1.47 0.75
CA ALA A 15 -7.33 0.11 0.33
C ALA A 15 -6.09 -0.78 0.16
N ALA A 16 -5.00 -0.22 -0.42
CA ALA A 16 -3.74 -0.94 -0.58
C ALA A 16 -3.05 -1.21 0.77
N ASP A 17 -3.06 -0.26 1.71
CA ASP A 17 -2.55 -0.48 3.08
C ASP A 17 -3.35 -1.57 3.80
N THR A 18 -4.67 -1.56 3.67
CA THR A 18 -5.56 -2.56 4.28
C THR A 18 -5.25 -3.96 3.74
N ALA A 19 -5.21 -4.12 2.41
CA ALA A 19 -4.89 -5.40 1.77
C ALA A 19 -3.50 -5.92 2.16
N TYR A 20 -2.52 -5.01 2.26
CA TYR A 20 -1.16 -5.35 2.72
C TYR A 20 -1.16 -5.87 4.17
N ARG A 21 -1.85 -5.18 5.09
CA ARG A 21 -1.96 -5.58 6.49
C ARG A 21 -2.72 -6.89 6.68
N GLU A 22 -3.84 -7.07 5.97
CA GLU A 22 -4.61 -8.32 5.98
C GLU A 22 -3.75 -9.50 5.52
N HIS A 23 -3.01 -9.32 4.43
CA HIS A 23 -2.10 -10.35 3.95
C HIS A 23 -0.99 -10.65 4.97
N ALA A 24 -0.38 -9.63 5.56
CA ALA A 24 0.65 -9.82 6.57
C ALA A 24 0.12 -10.51 7.84
N ALA A 25 -1.13 -10.25 8.23
CA ALA A 25 -1.77 -10.92 9.36
C ALA A 25 -2.11 -12.40 9.06
N ALA A 26 -2.47 -12.72 7.82
CA ALA A 26 -2.85 -14.08 7.41
C ALA A 26 -1.65 -14.95 6.97
N CYS A 27 -0.53 -14.33 6.57
CA CYS A 27 0.61 -15.04 6.02
C CYS A 27 1.70 -15.25 7.09
N ALA A 28 1.82 -16.47 7.60
CA ALA A 28 2.85 -16.84 8.57
C ALA A 28 4.29 -16.69 8.03
N ALA A 29 4.46 -16.71 6.71
CA ALA A 29 5.75 -16.48 6.03
C ALA A 29 6.00 -15.00 5.70
N CYS A 30 5.00 -14.12 5.85
CA CYS A 30 5.19 -12.69 5.71
C CYS A 30 5.85 -12.15 6.97
N THR A 31 7.16 -11.95 6.91
CA THR A 31 7.80 -10.98 7.78
C THR A 31 7.56 -9.59 7.22
N ILE A 32 6.89 -8.74 8.01
CA ILE A 32 6.85 -7.29 7.79
C ILE A 32 8.22 -6.71 8.16
N THR A 33 9.25 -7.11 7.43
CA THR A 33 10.61 -6.59 7.60
C THR A 33 10.83 -5.52 6.54
N ALA A 34 11.12 -4.29 6.97
CA ALA A 34 11.56 -3.25 6.04
C ALA A 34 12.89 -3.68 5.38
N PRO A 35 13.12 -3.38 4.08
CA PRO A 35 12.33 -2.50 3.22
C PRO A 35 11.22 -3.18 2.39
N ALA A 36 11.12 -4.51 2.35
CA ALA A 36 10.06 -5.21 1.64
C ALA A 36 9.75 -6.59 2.28
N PRO A 37 8.49 -7.05 2.27
CA PRO A 37 8.10 -8.37 2.76
C PRO A 37 8.86 -9.48 2.03
N ALA A 38 9.24 -10.53 2.76
CA ALA A 38 9.89 -11.71 2.17
C ALA A 38 8.96 -12.50 1.24
N CYS A 39 7.64 -12.36 1.39
CA CYS A 39 6.66 -13.00 0.54
C CYS A 39 6.44 -12.21 -0.76
N GLN A 40 6.41 -12.90 -1.91
CA GLN A 40 6.17 -12.28 -3.22
C GLN A 40 4.80 -11.57 -3.30
N ALA A 41 3.77 -12.12 -2.65
CA ALA A 41 2.44 -11.50 -2.58
C ALA A 41 2.49 -10.22 -1.73
N GLY A 42 3.11 -10.28 -0.54
CA GLY A 42 3.36 -9.12 0.30
C GLY A 42 4.17 -8.04 -0.42
N ALA A 43 5.21 -8.40 -1.17
CA ALA A 43 6.04 -7.47 -1.93
C ALA A 43 5.23 -6.70 -2.99
N ARG A 44 4.34 -7.38 -3.74
CA ARG A 44 3.45 -6.70 -4.71
C ARG A 44 2.44 -5.77 -4.04
N LEU A 45 1.91 -6.16 -2.88
CA LEU A 45 1.00 -5.32 -2.10
C LEU A 45 1.72 -4.08 -1.57
N TYR A 46 2.94 -4.25 -1.05
CA TYR A 46 3.79 -3.17 -0.58
C TYR A 46 4.20 -2.20 -1.70
N GLU A 47 4.55 -2.70 -2.88
CA GLU A 47 4.88 -1.89 -4.07
C GLU A 47 3.67 -1.07 -4.54
N SER A 48 2.48 -1.67 -4.54
CA SER A 48 1.23 -0.97 -4.89
C SER A 48 0.92 0.14 -3.87
N PHE A 49 1.07 -0.17 -2.58
CA PHE A 49 0.92 0.80 -1.49
C PHE A 49 1.92 1.95 -1.60
N SER A 50 3.20 1.68 -1.80
CA SER A 50 4.25 2.69 -1.86
C SER A 50 4.11 3.59 -3.10
N THR A 51 3.70 3.03 -4.23
CA THR A 51 3.40 3.79 -5.45
C THR A 51 2.23 4.76 -5.22
N LEU A 52 1.16 4.30 -4.58
CA LEU A 52 0.00 5.14 -4.26
C LEU A 52 0.31 6.19 -3.19
N GLN A 53 1.13 5.85 -2.19
CA GLN A 53 1.62 6.80 -1.20
C GLN A 53 2.45 7.91 -1.86
N ALA A 54 3.40 7.55 -2.72
CA ALA A 54 4.21 8.50 -3.46
C ALA A 54 3.34 9.40 -4.37
N ALA A 55 2.35 8.82 -5.06
CA ALA A 55 1.41 9.59 -5.87
C ALA A 55 0.59 10.58 -5.01
N TYR A 56 0.10 10.15 -3.84
CA TYR A 56 -0.64 11.03 -2.92
C TYR A 56 0.24 12.15 -2.36
N LEU A 57 1.46 11.83 -1.93
CA LEU A 57 2.41 12.81 -1.39
C LEU A 57 2.87 13.82 -2.44
N ASN A 58 3.06 13.39 -3.69
CA ASN A 58 3.43 14.26 -4.81
C ASN A 58 2.26 15.10 -5.35
N GLN A 59 1.02 14.83 -4.92
CA GLN A 59 -0.17 15.59 -5.29
C GLN A 59 -0.66 16.56 -4.21
N GLN A 60 0.06 16.68 -3.09
CA GLN A 60 -0.14 17.73 -2.10
C GLN A 60 0.64 19.00 -2.46
#